data_AF-A0A9P9IDU8-F1
#
_entry.id   AF-A0A9P9IDU8-F1
#
_cell.length_a   1.000
_cell.length_b   1.000
_cell.length_c   1.000
_cell.angle_alpha   90.00
_cell.angle_beta   90.00
_cell.angle_gamma   90.00
#
_symmetry.space_group_name_H-M   'P 1'
#
loop_
_entity.id
_entity.type
_entity.pdbx_description
1 polymer ?
#
loop_
_entity_poly.entity_id
_entity_poly.type
_entity_poly.pdbx_seq_one_letter_code
_entity_poly.pdbx_strand_id
1 'polypeptide(L)'
;MLRLPIELLLRIAAHLESERDVNAFARTNRWLFFCLDPFLYRRNVEQSDSSALQWAAACGRERTARRAIDAGSEGTGEALRLSATNGHEEVTRILLAVDGVDGNSRDDDGQTPLSHAAAEGHESVVRLLLDSGKNGHLDVAQLFVEAGADKEAKDDYGRTALHRAARNGHLDVARLLVETGADKEAKDGDGRTALHLTATTGHLDVARLLVDAGADKEANNGNSWTPLHYTAGTGHLDVARLLVDAGADKEANNGNSWTPLHQAAWDGDLDVARLLVEAGADNEAEDDYGLTPLYFAARNGHLDIARLLE
;
A
#
# COMPACT_ATOMS: atom_id res chain seq x y z
N MET A 1 4.59 -18.52 1.68
CA MET A 1 3.56 -18.89 2.68
C MET A 1 2.21 -18.44 2.15
N LEU A 2 1.29 -19.39 1.92
CA LEU A 2 -0.06 -19.09 1.42
C LEU A 2 -0.82 -18.26 2.46
N ARG A 3 -1.12 -16.98 2.18
CA ARG A 3 -2.05 -16.19 2.97
C ARG A 3 -3.47 -16.64 2.62
N LEU A 4 -4.09 -17.43 3.49
CA LEU A 4 -5.51 -17.77 3.35
C LEU A 4 -6.36 -16.52 3.67
N PRO A 5 -7.52 -16.32 2.99
CA PRO A 5 -8.45 -15.25 3.32
C PRO A 5 -8.93 -15.33 4.78
N ILE A 6 -9.13 -14.17 5.42
CA ILE A 6 -9.51 -14.06 6.84
C ILE A 6 -10.76 -14.88 7.17
N GLU A 7 -11.76 -14.89 6.29
CA GLU A 7 -13.01 -15.65 6.47
C GLU A 7 -12.77 -17.17 6.53
N LEU A 8 -11.79 -17.67 5.77
CA LEU A 8 -11.44 -19.08 5.74
C LEU A 8 -10.70 -19.48 7.02
N LEU A 9 -9.81 -18.60 7.51
CA LEU A 9 -9.09 -18.78 8.77
C LEU A 9 -10.02 -18.77 9.97
N LEU A 10 -11.03 -17.90 9.97
CA LEU A 10 -12.08 -17.87 11.00
C LEU A 10 -12.95 -19.13 10.99
N ARG A 11 -13.28 -19.66 9.80
CA ARG A 11 -13.98 -20.95 9.67
C ARG A 11 -13.16 -22.14 10.16
N ILE A 12 -11.86 -22.18 9.86
CA ILE A 12 -10.94 -23.22 10.34
C ILE A 12 -10.85 -23.16 11.88
N ALA A 13 -10.66 -21.97 12.44
CA ALA A 13 -10.61 -21.77 13.89
C ALA A 13 -11.89 -22.21 14.61
N ALA A 14 -13.06 -22.01 13.99
CA ALA A 14 -14.35 -22.41 14.57
C ALA A 14 -14.55 -23.94 14.68
N HIS A 15 -13.72 -24.75 14.00
CA HIS A 15 -13.77 -26.22 14.04
C HIS A 15 -12.65 -26.82 14.92
N LEU A 16 -11.85 -26.00 15.60
CA LEU A 16 -10.83 -26.47 16.53
C LEU A 16 -11.48 -26.75 17.89
N GLU A 17 -11.52 -28.02 18.29
CA GLU A 17 -12.22 -28.46 19.50
C GLU A 17 -11.34 -28.38 20.77
N SER A 18 -10.01 -28.24 20.62
CA SER A 18 -9.07 -28.24 21.75
C SER A 18 -8.27 -26.95 21.89
N GLU A 19 -8.11 -26.51 23.14
CA GLU A 19 -7.34 -25.32 23.54
C GLU A 19 -5.88 -25.36 23.03
N ARG A 20 -5.29 -26.56 22.93
CA ARG A 20 -3.93 -26.74 22.43
C ARG A 20 -3.83 -26.46 20.93
N ASP A 21 -4.85 -26.84 20.18
CA ASP A 21 -4.88 -26.70 18.72
C ASP A 21 -5.17 -25.25 18.31
N VAL A 22 -6.06 -24.57 19.06
CA VAL A 22 -6.28 -23.12 18.92
C VAL A 22 -4.98 -22.35 19.20
N ASN A 23 -4.26 -22.70 20.27
CA ASN A 23 -2.99 -22.06 20.61
C ASN A 23 -1.87 -22.31 19.59
N ALA A 24 -1.79 -23.52 19.03
CA ALA A 24 -0.83 -23.83 17.97
C ALA A 24 -1.18 -23.09 16.66
N PHE A 25 -2.48 -23.01 16.33
CA PHE A 25 -2.98 -22.31 15.15
C PHE A 25 -2.77 -20.78 15.24
N ALA A 26 -3.02 -20.19 16.41
CA ALA A 26 -2.83 -18.76 16.67
C ALA A 26 -1.35 -18.36 16.76
N ARG A 27 -0.46 -19.23 17.27
CA ARG A 27 1.01 -18.99 17.22
C ARG A 27 1.55 -18.96 15.81
N THR A 28 0.94 -19.75 14.92
CA THR A 28 1.31 -19.80 13.50
C THR A 28 0.68 -18.64 12.72
N ASN A 29 -0.41 -18.06 13.24
CA ASN A 29 -1.16 -16.95 12.64
C ASN A 29 -1.31 -15.81 13.67
N ARG A 30 -0.21 -15.08 13.92
CA ARG A 30 -0.04 -14.11 15.01
C ARG A 30 -1.16 -13.07 15.12
N TRP A 31 -1.86 -12.77 14.04
CA TRP A 31 -3.00 -11.85 14.00
C TRP A 31 -4.31 -12.47 14.53
N LEU A 32 -4.54 -13.78 14.35
CA LEU A 32 -5.73 -14.48 14.84
C LEU A 32 -5.74 -14.63 16.37
N PHE A 33 -4.57 -14.59 17.00
CA PHE A 33 -4.45 -14.53 18.46
C PHE A 33 -5.17 -13.32 19.06
N PHE A 34 -5.25 -12.22 18.31
CA PHE A 34 -5.91 -10.99 18.75
C PHE A 34 -7.43 -10.98 18.48
N CYS A 35 -7.90 -11.77 17.51
CA CYS A 35 -9.31 -11.78 17.10
C CYS A 35 -10.15 -12.89 17.76
N LEU A 36 -9.57 -14.03 18.13
CA LEU A 36 -10.34 -15.25 18.39
C LEU A 36 -10.87 -15.45 19.82
N ASP A 37 -10.45 -14.69 20.83
CA ASP A 37 -10.99 -14.95 22.18
C ASP A 37 -11.07 -13.73 23.14
N PRO A 38 -12.27 -13.13 23.31
CA PRO A 38 -12.55 -12.14 24.35
C PRO A 38 -12.44 -12.67 25.79
N PHE A 39 -12.40 -13.99 26.00
CA PHE A 39 -12.33 -14.65 27.32
C PHE A 39 -10.89 -14.98 27.74
N LEU A 40 -10.03 -15.45 26.83
CA LEU A 40 -8.61 -15.71 27.11
C LEU A 40 -7.79 -14.43 27.21
N TYR A 41 -8.15 -13.39 26.44
CA TYR A 41 -7.54 -12.06 26.59
C TYR A 41 -7.81 -11.49 27.99
N ARG A 42 -9.05 -11.59 28.46
CA ARG A 42 -9.48 -11.07 29.77
C ARG A 42 -8.68 -11.66 30.94
N ARG A 43 -8.20 -12.91 30.83
CA ARG A 43 -7.42 -13.57 31.89
C ARG A 43 -5.91 -13.34 31.80
N ASN A 44 -5.36 -13.17 30.60
CA ASN A 44 -3.93 -12.86 30.43
C ASN A 44 -3.60 -11.37 30.62
N VAL A 45 -4.59 -10.48 30.46
CA VAL A 45 -4.39 -9.01 30.48
C VAL A 45 -4.56 -8.38 31.85
N GLU A 46 -5.17 -9.07 32.82
CA GLU A 46 -5.14 -8.66 34.22
C GLU A 46 -3.73 -8.70 34.85
N GLN A 47 -2.70 -9.15 34.10
CA GLN A 47 -1.31 -9.23 34.59
C GLN A 47 -0.34 -8.23 33.93
N SER A 48 -0.71 -7.48 32.89
CA SER A 48 0.17 -6.47 32.30
C SER A 48 -0.60 -5.29 31.70
N ASP A 49 -0.35 -4.08 32.19
CA ASP A 49 -1.04 -2.86 31.76
C ASP A 49 -0.79 -2.50 30.28
N SER A 50 0.36 -2.90 29.71
CA SER A 50 0.71 -2.67 28.30
C SER A 50 -0.19 -3.46 27.34
N SER A 51 -0.70 -4.62 27.76
CA SER A 51 -1.61 -5.42 26.94
C SER A 51 -3.00 -4.77 26.87
N ALA A 52 -3.53 -4.25 27.97
CA ALA A 52 -4.90 -3.70 27.99
C ALA A 52 -5.11 -2.56 26.98
N LEU A 53 -4.13 -1.65 26.87
CA LEU A 53 -4.18 -0.53 25.93
C LEU A 53 -4.11 -1.00 24.48
N GLN A 54 -3.19 -1.92 24.15
CA GLN A 54 -3.01 -2.44 22.80
C GLN A 54 -4.26 -3.14 22.26
N TRP A 55 -4.95 -3.93 23.09
CA TRP A 55 -6.21 -4.55 22.66
C TRP A 55 -7.37 -3.58 22.61
N ALA A 56 -7.41 -2.62 23.53
CA ALA A 56 -8.41 -1.57 23.43
C ALA A 56 -8.25 -0.79 22.12
N ALA A 57 -7.02 -0.54 21.70
CA ALA A 57 -6.69 0.04 20.40
C ALA A 57 -7.05 -0.89 19.23
N ALA A 58 -6.67 -2.16 19.27
CA ALA A 58 -6.95 -3.12 18.20
C ALA A 58 -8.46 -3.39 18.01
N CYS A 59 -9.25 -3.32 19.09
CA CYS A 59 -10.68 -3.63 19.09
C CYS A 59 -11.60 -2.40 19.16
N GLY A 60 -11.06 -1.17 19.11
CA GLY A 60 -11.87 0.05 19.15
C GLY A 60 -12.59 0.29 20.48
N ARG A 61 -12.01 -0.13 21.61
CA ARG A 61 -12.63 -0.02 22.95
C ARG A 61 -12.24 1.29 23.64
N GLU A 62 -12.87 2.38 23.24
CA GLU A 62 -12.62 3.75 23.74
C GLU A 62 -12.53 3.85 25.28
N ARG A 63 -13.52 3.31 26.01
CA ARG A 63 -13.57 3.39 27.48
C ARG A 63 -12.40 2.66 28.12
N THR A 64 -12.00 1.53 27.55
CA THR A 64 -10.87 0.73 28.05
C THR A 64 -9.55 1.42 27.72
N ALA A 65 -9.41 1.98 26.52
CA ALA A 65 -8.24 2.74 26.11
C ALA A 65 -8.00 3.93 27.04
N ARG A 66 -9.05 4.72 27.32
CA ARG A 66 -8.94 5.87 28.24
C ARG A 66 -8.53 5.46 29.65
N ARG A 67 -9.15 4.41 30.20
CA ARG A 67 -8.78 3.88 31.52
C ARG A 67 -7.34 3.39 31.58
N ALA A 68 -6.85 2.75 30.52
CA ALA A 68 -5.47 2.26 30.45
C ALA A 68 -4.47 3.44 30.33
N ILE A 69 -4.80 4.48 29.57
CA ILE A 69 -4.02 5.71 29.50
C ILE A 69 -3.98 6.41 30.86
N ASP A 70 -5.13 6.56 31.53
CA ASP A 70 -5.21 7.17 32.88
C ASP A 70 -4.42 6.36 33.92
N ALA A 71 -4.27 5.05 33.70
CA ALA A 71 -3.46 4.16 34.55
C ALA A 71 -1.95 4.22 34.24
N GLY A 72 -1.53 4.98 33.21
CA GLY A 72 -0.13 5.11 32.82
C GLY A 72 0.42 3.92 32.02
N SER A 73 -0.43 3.19 31.28
CA SER A 73 0.02 2.10 30.42
C SER A 73 1.09 2.54 29.41
N GLU A 74 2.21 1.82 29.38
CA GLU A 74 3.25 1.98 28.35
C GLU A 74 2.79 1.39 27.00
N GLY A 75 3.49 1.74 25.91
CA GLY A 75 3.25 1.18 24.58
C GLY A 75 2.22 1.93 23.72
N THR A 76 2.07 3.24 23.94
CA THR A 76 1.15 4.12 23.21
C THR A 76 1.43 4.18 21.70
N GLY A 77 2.69 4.08 21.25
CA GLY A 77 3.04 4.04 19.83
C GLY A 77 2.51 2.79 19.12
N GLU A 78 2.67 1.62 19.74
CA GLU A 78 2.13 0.36 19.23
C GLU A 78 0.59 0.36 19.25
N ALA A 79 -0.01 0.90 20.31
CA ALA A 79 -1.45 1.09 20.38
C ALA A 79 -1.94 2.04 19.27
N LEU A 80 -1.23 3.14 19.00
CA LEU A 80 -1.58 4.08 17.94
C LEU A 80 -1.56 3.38 16.59
N ARG A 81 -0.51 2.62 16.30
CA ARG A 81 -0.40 1.80 15.09
C ARG A 81 -1.57 0.82 14.97
N LEU A 82 -1.88 0.05 16.01
CA LEU A 82 -2.99 -0.92 15.99
C LEU A 82 -4.36 -0.26 15.76
N SER A 83 -4.61 0.89 16.38
CA SER A 83 -5.84 1.66 16.14
C SER A 83 -5.90 2.17 14.70
N ALA A 84 -4.75 2.60 14.15
CA ALA A 84 -4.64 3.15 12.81
C ALA A 84 -4.78 2.07 11.73
N THR A 85 -4.16 0.91 11.92
CA THR A 85 -4.29 -0.28 11.05
C THR A 85 -5.74 -0.78 10.98
N ASN A 86 -6.50 -0.68 12.07
CA ASN A 86 -7.86 -1.22 12.14
C ASN A 86 -8.96 -0.16 11.94
N GLY A 87 -8.60 1.09 11.68
CA GLY A 87 -9.55 2.16 11.37
C GLY A 87 -10.33 2.69 12.59
N HIS A 88 -9.84 2.50 13.81
CA HIS A 88 -10.54 2.91 15.04
C HIS A 88 -10.35 4.40 15.34
N GLU A 89 -11.05 5.24 14.57
CA GLU A 89 -10.94 6.70 14.59
C GLU A 89 -10.92 7.32 15.99
N GLU A 90 -11.91 6.99 16.84
CA GLU A 90 -12.01 7.53 18.20
C GLU A 90 -10.83 7.13 19.08
N VAL A 91 -10.36 5.88 18.96
CA VAL A 91 -9.21 5.42 19.75
C VAL A 91 -7.92 6.06 19.25
N THR A 92 -7.74 6.22 17.93
CA THR A 92 -6.62 6.97 17.36
C THR A 92 -6.62 8.42 17.86
N ARG A 93 -7.78 9.09 17.88
CA ARG A 93 -7.92 10.45 18.42
C ARG A 93 -7.54 10.54 19.89
N ILE A 94 -7.99 9.59 20.71
CA ILE A 94 -7.65 9.52 22.13
C ILE A 94 -6.13 9.35 22.31
N LEU A 95 -5.50 8.48 21.53
CA LEU A 95 -4.08 8.20 21.61
C LEU A 95 -3.23 9.40 21.16
N LEU A 96 -3.63 10.11 20.11
CA LEU A 96 -2.96 11.34 19.65
C LEU A 96 -3.07 12.50 20.64
N ALA A 97 -4.03 12.46 21.57
CA ALA A 97 -4.17 13.45 22.64
C ALA A 97 -3.31 13.15 23.88
N VAL A 98 -2.59 12.01 23.90
CA VAL A 98 -1.69 11.67 25.00
C VAL A 98 -0.34 12.37 24.79
N ASP A 99 0.13 13.05 25.83
CA ASP A 99 1.40 13.78 25.80
C ASP A 99 2.59 12.83 25.53
N GLY A 100 3.49 13.26 24.65
CA GLY A 100 4.68 12.48 24.26
C GLY A 100 4.43 11.28 23.33
N VAL A 101 3.24 11.13 22.75
CA VAL A 101 3.02 10.09 21.73
C VAL A 101 3.72 10.45 20.42
N ASP A 102 4.64 9.57 20.01
CA ASP A 102 5.29 9.66 18.70
C ASP A 102 4.35 9.15 17.59
N GLY A 103 3.74 10.07 16.86
CA GLY A 103 2.90 9.77 15.69
C GLY A 103 3.65 9.12 14.52
N ASN A 104 4.98 9.10 14.57
CA ASN A 104 5.88 8.54 13.55
C ASN A 104 6.62 7.28 14.03
N SER A 105 6.18 6.67 15.13
CA SER A 105 6.78 5.46 15.66
C SER A 105 6.83 4.37 14.58
N ARG A 106 8.02 3.80 14.35
CA ARG A 106 8.24 2.75 13.34
C ARG A 106 8.11 1.36 13.96
N ASP A 107 7.50 0.44 13.22
CA ASP A 107 7.51 -0.99 13.54
C ASP A 107 8.77 -1.70 13.01
N ASP A 108 8.81 -3.03 13.14
CA ASP A 108 9.92 -3.87 12.67
C ASP A 108 10.15 -3.80 11.15
N ASP A 109 9.17 -3.32 10.36
CA ASP A 109 9.26 -3.11 8.91
C ASP A 109 9.53 -1.63 8.55
N GLY A 110 9.77 -0.77 9.55
CA GLY A 110 9.97 0.67 9.37
C GLY A 110 8.67 1.47 9.13
N GLN A 111 7.49 0.84 9.22
CA GLN A 111 6.22 1.48 8.88
C GLN A 111 5.67 2.33 10.02
N THR A 112 5.13 3.49 9.66
CA THR A 112 4.46 4.41 10.59
C THR A 112 2.95 4.10 10.71
N PRO A 113 2.25 4.60 11.74
CA PRO A 113 0.79 4.52 11.82
C PRO A 113 0.08 5.06 10.58
N LEU A 114 0.63 6.12 9.97
CA LEU A 114 0.12 6.70 8.72
C LEU A 114 0.27 5.72 7.53
N SER A 115 1.42 5.05 7.43
CA SER A 115 1.63 4.01 6.40
C SER A 115 0.64 2.86 6.53
N HIS A 116 0.36 2.40 7.77
CA HIS A 116 -0.63 1.36 8.04
C HIS A 116 -2.05 1.81 7.69
N ALA A 117 -2.48 2.98 8.16
CA ALA A 117 -3.80 3.53 7.84
C ALA A 117 -3.99 3.72 6.33
N ALA A 118 -2.93 4.13 5.64
CA ALA A 118 -2.96 4.30 4.19
C ALA A 118 -2.98 2.97 3.43
N ALA A 119 -2.30 1.95 3.95
CA ALA A 119 -2.31 0.60 3.39
C ALA A 119 -3.67 -0.10 3.53
N GLU A 120 -4.43 0.20 4.58
CA GLU A 120 -5.75 -0.41 4.84
C GLU A 120 -6.92 0.48 4.38
N GLY A 121 -6.63 1.68 3.85
CA GLY A 121 -7.64 2.55 3.25
C GLY A 121 -8.47 3.37 4.24
N HIS A 122 -7.98 3.58 5.46
CA HIS A 122 -8.71 4.29 6.51
C HIS A 122 -8.58 5.81 6.39
N GLU A 123 -9.33 6.40 5.46
CA GLU A 123 -9.32 7.84 5.16
C GLU A 123 -9.46 8.73 6.42
N SER A 124 -10.45 8.47 7.29
CA SER A 124 -10.67 9.26 8.51
C SER A 124 -9.44 9.28 9.42
N VAL A 125 -8.79 8.13 9.58
CA VAL A 125 -7.58 7.98 10.40
C VAL A 125 -6.40 8.69 9.75
N VAL A 126 -6.22 8.56 8.42
CA VAL A 126 -5.19 9.29 7.66
C VAL A 126 -5.36 10.79 7.84
N ARG A 127 -6.59 11.30 7.73
CA ARG A 127 -6.90 12.72 7.97
C ARG A 127 -6.53 13.15 9.39
N LEU A 128 -6.93 12.38 10.39
CA LEU A 128 -6.58 12.67 11.78
C LEU A 128 -5.07 12.73 12.02
N LEU A 129 -4.31 11.79 11.45
CA LEU A 129 -2.85 11.73 11.59
C LEU A 129 -2.12 12.88 10.87
N LEU A 130 -2.68 13.38 9.77
CA LEU A 130 -2.11 14.52 9.04
C LEU A 130 -2.48 15.87 9.70
N ASP A 131 -3.66 15.96 10.32
CA ASP A 131 -4.15 17.18 10.97
C ASP A 131 -3.65 17.33 12.42
N SER A 132 -3.27 16.24 13.08
CA SER A 132 -2.72 16.25 14.45
C SER A 132 -1.46 17.11 14.58
N GLY A 133 -0.70 17.31 13.50
CA GLY A 133 0.46 18.21 13.45
C GLY A 133 0.14 19.69 13.19
N LYS A 134 -1.08 20.00 12.72
CA LYS A 134 -1.50 21.35 12.33
C LYS A 134 -2.28 22.07 13.44
N ASN A 135 -2.96 21.31 14.29
CA ASN A 135 -3.94 21.84 15.23
C ASN A 135 -3.45 21.83 16.68
N GLY A 136 -2.62 22.81 17.07
CA GLY A 136 -2.42 23.17 18.48
C GLY A 136 -3.69 23.67 19.21
N HIS A 137 -4.88 23.48 18.61
CA HIS A 137 -6.17 24.00 19.06
C HIS A 137 -7.31 23.02 18.76
N LEU A 138 -7.45 21.98 19.59
CA LEU A 138 -8.74 21.29 19.80
C LEU A 138 -9.00 21.18 21.31
N ASP A 139 -9.57 22.26 21.85
CA ASP A 139 -10.38 22.45 23.07
C ASP A 139 -10.57 21.36 24.16
N VAL A 140 -9.59 20.52 24.48
CA VAL A 140 -9.45 19.98 25.85
C VAL A 140 -7.98 19.93 26.23
N ALA A 141 -7.56 20.96 26.97
CA ALA A 141 -6.28 21.09 27.67
C ALA A 141 -5.01 21.06 26.79
N GLN A 142 -4.37 22.22 26.70
CA GLN A 142 -2.98 22.44 26.29
C GLN A 142 -2.06 21.27 26.66
N LEU A 143 -1.40 20.64 25.67
CA LEU A 143 -0.01 20.16 25.71
C LEU A 143 0.40 19.65 24.31
N PHE A 144 1.38 20.36 23.73
CA PHE A 144 2.30 20.02 22.63
C PHE A 144 1.82 19.17 21.44
N VAL A 145 1.42 19.87 20.38
CA VAL A 145 1.34 19.32 19.02
C VAL A 145 2.74 19.31 18.38
N GLU A 146 3.45 18.20 18.58
CA GLU A 146 4.59 17.77 17.75
C GLU A 146 4.30 16.40 17.06
N ALA A 147 3.08 15.87 17.18
CA ALA A 147 2.67 14.57 16.65
C ALA A 147 2.11 14.61 15.22
N GLY A 148 2.69 15.45 14.35
CA GLY A 148 2.33 15.47 12.93
C GLY A 148 2.89 14.24 12.23
N ALA A 149 2.02 13.42 11.62
CA ALA A 149 2.50 12.29 10.85
C ALA A 149 3.30 12.77 9.63
N ASP A 150 4.52 12.26 9.49
CA ASP A 150 5.38 12.49 8.34
C ASP A 150 4.86 11.66 7.16
N LYS A 151 4.17 12.34 6.24
CA LYS A 151 3.65 11.74 5.01
C LYS A 151 4.74 11.21 4.06
N GLU A 152 5.98 11.68 4.24
CA GLU A 152 7.15 11.23 3.48
C GLU A 152 7.95 10.15 4.23
N ALA A 153 7.48 9.71 5.40
CA ALA A 153 8.13 8.63 6.12
C ALA A 153 8.16 7.37 5.26
N LYS A 154 9.39 6.88 5.04
CA LYS A 154 9.67 5.64 4.33
C LYS A 154 9.79 4.47 5.29
N ASP A 155 9.21 3.36 4.87
CA ASP A 155 9.46 2.05 5.46
C ASP A 155 10.80 1.45 4.98
N ASP A 156 11.13 0.25 5.43
CA ASP A 156 12.40 -0.42 5.10
C ASP A 156 12.53 -0.79 3.61
N TYR A 157 11.42 -0.77 2.86
CA TYR A 157 11.38 -0.95 1.40
C TYR A 157 11.40 0.41 0.67
N GLY A 158 11.59 1.51 1.38
CA GLY A 158 11.58 2.87 0.83
C GLY A 158 10.19 3.40 0.50
N ARG A 159 9.10 2.72 0.88
CA ARG A 159 7.73 3.10 0.47
C ARG A 159 7.15 4.11 1.46
N THR A 160 6.49 5.13 0.89
CA THR A 160 5.69 6.12 1.65
C THR A 160 4.24 5.66 1.79
N ALA A 161 3.44 6.40 2.57
CA ALA A 161 2.00 6.17 2.69
C ALA A 161 1.30 6.22 1.31
N LEU A 162 1.74 7.10 0.40
CA LEU A 162 1.18 7.21 -0.95
C LEU A 162 1.47 5.95 -1.79
N HIS A 163 2.66 5.36 -1.67
CA HIS A 163 2.96 4.08 -2.32
C HIS A 163 2.03 2.95 -1.86
N ARG A 164 1.73 2.89 -0.55
CA ARG A 164 0.84 1.87 0.03
C ARG A 164 -0.59 2.05 -0.46
N ALA A 165 -1.12 3.28 -0.41
CA ALA A 165 -2.44 3.61 -0.92
C ALA A 165 -2.58 3.32 -2.42
N ALA A 166 -1.56 3.68 -3.21
CA ALA A 166 -1.50 3.43 -4.64
C ALA A 166 -1.47 1.94 -4.98
N ARG A 167 -0.63 1.16 -4.30
CA ARG A 167 -0.51 -0.28 -4.52
C ARG A 167 -1.79 -1.05 -4.17
N ASN A 168 -2.52 -0.61 -3.15
CA ASN A 168 -3.73 -1.30 -2.67
C ASN A 168 -5.04 -0.71 -3.23
N GLY A 169 -4.97 0.38 -4.02
CA GLY A 169 -6.13 0.93 -4.73
C GLY A 169 -7.02 1.82 -3.88
N HIS A 170 -6.52 2.38 -2.77
CA HIS A 170 -7.28 3.23 -1.88
C HIS A 170 -7.36 4.67 -2.41
N LEU A 171 -8.31 4.92 -3.30
CA LEU A 171 -8.50 6.21 -3.98
C LEU A 171 -8.63 7.39 -3.02
N ASP A 172 -9.49 7.29 -2.01
CA ASP A 172 -9.77 8.42 -1.12
C ASP A 172 -8.55 8.78 -0.26
N VAL A 173 -7.80 7.78 0.18
CA VAL A 173 -6.52 7.98 0.87
C VAL A 173 -5.48 8.60 -0.08
N ALA A 174 -5.32 8.05 -1.29
CA ALA A 174 -4.36 8.59 -2.26
C ALA A 174 -4.68 10.04 -2.61
N ARG A 175 -5.97 10.38 -2.79
CA ARG A 175 -6.46 11.74 -2.99
C ARG A 175 -6.05 12.64 -1.85
N LEU A 176 -6.37 12.25 -0.62
CA LEU A 176 -6.05 13.03 0.57
C LEU A 176 -4.54 13.27 0.71
N LEU A 177 -3.71 12.26 0.45
CA LEU A 177 -2.25 12.39 0.50
C LEU A 177 -1.74 13.37 -0.57
N VAL A 178 -2.23 13.27 -1.81
CA VAL A 178 -1.86 14.20 -2.88
C VAL A 178 -2.33 15.64 -2.59
N GLU A 179 -3.56 15.82 -2.10
CA GLU A 179 -4.11 17.13 -1.71
C GLU A 179 -3.36 17.77 -0.54
N THR A 180 -2.87 16.95 0.39
CA THR A 180 -2.00 17.41 1.48
C THR A 180 -0.54 17.60 1.07
N GLY A 181 -0.22 17.41 -0.21
CA GLY A 181 1.09 17.68 -0.81
C GLY A 181 2.12 16.60 -0.51
N ALA A 182 1.71 15.33 -0.46
CA ALA A 182 2.65 14.20 -0.48
C ALA A 182 3.43 14.19 -1.82
N ASP A 183 4.70 13.81 -1.76
CA ASP A 183 5.54 13.71 -2.95
C ASP A 183 5.14 12.50 -3.80
N LYS A 184 4.40 12.77 -4.88
CA LYS A 184 4.00 11.79 -5.89
C LYS A 184 5.18 11.21 -6.68
N GLU A 185 6.33 11.87 -6.67
CA GLU A 185 7.58 11.42 -7.31
C GLU A 185 8.54 10.72 -6.34
N ALA A 186 8.15 10.55 -5.08
CA ALA A 186 8.92 9.77 -4.14
C ALA A 186 9.17 8.38 -4.71
N LYS A 187 10.43 7.91 -4.60
CA LYS A 187 10.84 6.59 -5.06
C LYS A 187 11.01 5.61 -3.91
N ASP A 188 10.52 4.39 -4.10
CA ASP A 188 10.79 3.25 -3.23
C ASP A 188 12.20 2.66 -3.45
N GLY A 189 12.54 1.60 -2.74
CA GLY A 189 13.85 0.94 -2.80
C GLY A 189 14.21 0.36 -4.17
N ASP A 190 13.21 0.08 -5.03
CA ASP A 190 13.41 -0.37 -6.42
C ASP A 190 13.43 0.82 -7.40
N GLY A 191 13.32 2.06 -6.89
CA GLY A 191 13.21 3.28 -7.68
C GLY A 191 11.81 3.56 -8.22
N ARG A 192 10.78 2.81 -7.80
CA ARG A 192 9.42 2.93 -8.31
C ARG A 192 8.69 4.08 -7.62
N THR A 193 7.91 4.84 -8.39
CA THR A 193 6.97 5.85 -7.88
C THR A 193 5.60 5.22 -7.58
N ALA A 194 4.69 5.99 -6.97
CA ALA A 194 3.30 5.56 -6.77
C ALA A 194 2.62 5.15 -8.09
N LEU A 195 2.90 5.86 -9.19
CA LEU A 195 2.34 5.57 -10.51
C LEU A 195 2.79 4.20 -11.04
N HIS A 196 4.05 3.82 -10.84
CA HIS A 196 4.55 2.47 -11.18
C HIS A 196 3.79 1.37 -10.41
N LEU A 197 3.50 1.60 -9.13
CA LEU A 197 2.78 0.62 -8.32
C LEU A 197 1.34 0.46 -8.81
N THR A 198 0.65 1.56 -9.17
CA THR A 198 -0.68 1.47 -9.78
C THR A 198 -0.66 0.78 -11.14
N ALA A 199 0.39 0.99 -11.95
CA ALA A 199 0.58 0.32 -13.22
C ALA A 199 0.82 -1.19 -13.07
N THR A 200 1.37 -1.62 -11.93
CA THR A 200 1.57 -3.05 -11.63
C THR A 200 0.29 -3.72 -11.12
N THR A 201 -0.55 -2.99 -10.38
CA THR A 201 -1.74 -3.55 -9.72
C THR A 201 -3.05 -3.28 -10.42
N GLY A 202 -3.08 -2.39 -11.41
CA GLY A 202 -4.23 -2.13 -12.27
C GLY A 202 -5.28 -1.19 -11.67
N HIS A 203 -4.94 -0.45 -10.61
CA HIS A 203 -5.88 0.46 -9.94
C HIS A 203 -6.10 1.75 -10.75
N LEU A 204 -6.99 1.66 -11.75
CA LEU A 204 -7.28 2.73 -12.71
C LEU A 204 -7.62 4.07 -12.06
N ASP A 205 -8.47 4.08 -11.04
CA ASP A 205 -8.92 5.33 -10.42
C ASP A 205 -7.77 6.06 -9.72
N VAL A 206 -6.85 5.31 -9.09
CA VAL A 206 -5.66 5.90 -8.45
C VAL A 206 -4.64 6.34 -9.49
N ALA A 207 -4.44 5.55 -10.56
CA ALA A 207 -3.57 5.94 -11.66
C ALA A 207 -4.06 7.25 -12.30
N ARG A 208 -5.38 7.36 -12.55
CA ARG A 208 -6.01 8.58 -13.09
C ARG A 208 -5.80 9.77 -12.16
N LEU A 209 -6.01 9.60 -10.87
CA LEU A 209 -5.75 10.64 -9.88
C LEU A 209 -4.30 11.13 -9.91
N LEU A 210 -3.32 10.22 -9.99
CA LEU A 210 -1.90 10.57 -10.04
C LEU A 210 -1.54 11.31 -11.33
N VAL A 211 -2.03 10.83 -12.48
CA VAL A 211 -1.82 11.47 -13.79
C VAL A 211 -2.46 12.86 -13.83
N ASP A 212 -3.69 13.01 -13.36
CA ASP A 212 -4.40 14.30 -13.29
C ASP A 212 -3.71 15.27 -12.32
N ALA A 213 -3.11 14.75 -11.24
CA ALA A 213 -2.28 15.52 -10.32
C ALA A 213 -0.90 15.87 -10.90
N GLY A 214 -0.58 15.44 -12.13
CA GLY A 214 0.67 15.73 -12.83
C GLY A 214 1.85 14.88 -12.34
N ALA A 215 1.60 13.63 -11.95
CA ALA A 215 2.68 12.66 -11.73
C ALA A 215 3.46 12.40 -13.02
N ASP A 216 4.77 12.18 -12.92
CA ASP A 216 5.62 11.90 -14.06
C ASP A 216 5.34 10.49 -14.61
N LYS A 217 4.62 10.46 -15.74
CA LYS A 217 4.32 9.25 -16.51
C LYS A 217 5.56 8.63 -17.18
N GLU A 218 6.66 9.38 -17.28
CA GLU A 218 7.96 8.92 -17.78
C GLU A 218 8.96 8.61 -16.65
N ALA A 219 8.49 8.59 -15.39
CA ALA A 219 9.36 8.29 -14.28
C ALA A 219 10.05 6.94 -14.50
N ASN A 220 11.37 6.90 -14.31
CA ASN A 220 12.17 5.69 -14.44
C ASN A 220 12.50 5.08 -13.08
N ASN A 221 12.33 3.76 -12.97
CA ASN A 221 12.87 2.99 -11.84
C ASN A 221 14.38 2.72 -11.97
N GLY A 222 14.95 1.91 -11.06
CA GLY A 222 16.38 1.57 -11.07
C GLY A 222 16.89 0.88 -12.35
N ASN A 223 15.99 0.30 -13.15
CA ASN A 223 16.30 -0.38 -14.42
C ASN A 223 15.78 0.41 -15.65
N SER A 224 15.45 1.69 -15.49
CA SER A 224 14.85 2.53 -16.53
C SER A 224 13.48 2.07 -17.02
N TRP A 225 12.73 1.33 -16.21
CA TRP A 225 11.35 1.00 -16.57
C TRP A 225 10.45 2.18 -16.26
N THR A 226 9.55 2.50 -17.20
CA THR A 226 8.45 3.45 -17.02
C THR A 226 7.18 2.75 -16.52
N PRO A 227 6.19 3.49 -15.98
CA PRO A 227 4.87 2.94 -15.70
C PRO A 227 4.23 2.20 -16.89
N LEU A 228 4.45 2.65 -18.13
CA LEU A 228 3.89 2.00 -19.32
C LEU A 228 4.47 0.59 -19.53
N HIS A 229 5.78 0.39 -19.28
CA HIS A 229 6.38 -0.96 -19.28
C HIS A 229 5.69 -1.90 -18.28
N TYR A 230 5.39 -1.41 -17.08
CA TYR A 230 4.72 -2.22 -16.06
C TYR A 230 3.32 -2.65 -16.49
N THR A 231 2.53 -1.74 -17.09
CA THR A 231 1.20 -2.11 -17.61
C THR A 231 1.28 -3.14 -18.73
N ALA A 232 2.33 -3.07 -19.56
CA ALA A 232 2.54 -3.98 -20.68
C ALA A 232 2.94 -5.40 -20.24
N GLY A 233 3.58 -5.58 -19.09
CA GLY A 233 3.90 -6.90 -18.56
C GLY A 233 2.91 -7.47 -17.54
N THR A 234 1.86 -6.73 -17.21
CA THR A 234 0.83 -7.15 -16.24
C THR A 234 -0.58 -7.20 -16.85
N GLY A 235 -0.73 -6.82 -18.12
CA GLY A 235 -2.00 -6.87 -18.84
C GLY A 235 -3.05 -5.83 -18.41
N HIS A 236 -2.69 -4.80 -17.64
CA HIS A 236 -3.65 -3.80 -17.15
C HIS A 236 -4.03 -2.78 -18.23
N LEU A 237 -4.84 -3.22 -19.20
CA LEU A 237 -5.23 -2.49 -20.40
C LEU A 237 -5.78 -1.08 -20.12
N ASP A 238 -6.61 -0.93 -19.09
CA ASP A 238 -7.23 0.37 -18.80
C ASP A 238 -6.22 1.41 -18.30
N VAL A 239 -5.22 0.96 -17.52
CA VAL A 239 -4.12 1.83 -17.07
C VAL A 239 -3.16 2.12 -18.22
N ALA A 240 -2.85 1.12 -19.06
CA ALA A 240 -2.05 1.32 -20.26
C ALA A 240 -2.69 2.37 -21.18
N ARG A 241 -4.02 2.26 -21.40
CA ARG A 241 -4.80 3.21 -22.22
C ARG A 241 -4.78 4.60 -21.62
N LEU A 242 -4.98 4.73 -20.31
CA LEU A 242 -4.86 6.01 -19.61
C LEU A 242 -3.49 6.66 -19.83
N LEU A 243 -2.40 5.90 -19.71
CA LEU A 243 -1.04 6.42 -19.89
C LEU A 243 -0.78 6.85 -21.35
N VAL A 244 -1.17 6.02 -22.32
CA VAL A 244 -1.05 6.34 -23.75
C VAL A 244 -1.87 7.58 -24.11
N ASP A 245 -3.11 7.68 -23.65
CA ASP A 245 -3.98 8.85 -23.87
C ASP A 245 -3.43 10.11 -23.20
N ALA A 246 -2.76 9.96 -22.05
CA ALA A 246 -2.03 11.03 -21.39
C ALA A 246 -0.71 11.41 -22.10
N GLY A 247 -0.37 10.73 -23.19
CA GLY A 247 0.82 10.97 -24.01
C GLY A 247 2.10 10.35 -23.46
N ALA A 248 2.00 9.22 -22.76
CA ALA A 248 3.18 8.48 -22.32
C ALA A 248 4.02 8.01 -23.52
N ASP A 249 5.34 7.97 -23.37
CA ASP A 249 6.24 7.54 -24.46
C ASP A 249 6.15 6.02 -24.65
N LYS A 250 5.44 5.63 -25.71
CA LYS A 250 5.31 4.25 -26.16
C LYS A 250 6.61 3.65 -26.71
N GLU A 251 7.62 4.48 -26.98
CA GLU A 251 8.97 4.08 -27.40
C GLU A 251 10.01 4.20 -26.28
N ALA A 252 9.58 4.41 -25.03
CA ALA A 252 10.49 4.49 -23.91
C ALA A 252 11.33 3.21 -23.81
N ASN A 253 12.64 3.35 -23.69
CA ASN A 253 13.57 2.22 -23.57
C ASN A 253 13.98 1.99 -22.12
N ASN A 254 13.86 0.75 -21.66
CA ASN A 254 14.45 0.34 -20.39
C ASN A 254 15.95 0.03 -20.52
N GLY A 255 16.59 -0.46 -19.45
CA GLY A 255 18.03 -0.78 -19.41
C GLY A 255 18.50 -1.88 -20.37
N ASN A 256 17.59 -2.53 -21.10
CA ASN A 256 17.88 -3.50 -22.15
C ASN A 256 17.42 -3.02 -23.55
N SER A 257 17.11 -1.73 -23.68
CA SER A 257 16.47 -1.15 -24.86
C SER A 257 15.13 -1.81 -25.21
N TRP A 258 14.44 -2.41 -24.23
CA TRP A 258 13.08 -2.88 -24.45
C TRP A 258 12.12 -1.71 -24.40
N THR A 259 11.22 -1.67 -25.39
CA THR A 259 10.02 -0.82 -25.38
C THR A 259 8.88 -1.51 -24.61
N PRO A 260 7.81 -0.78 -24.24
CA PRO A 260 6.59 -1.40 -23.76
C PRO A 260 6.04 -2.50 -24.68
N LEU A 261 6.24 -2.40 -26.00
CA LEU A 261 5.80 -3.42 -26.95
C LEU A 261 6.62 -4.71 -26.85
N HIS A 262 7.94 -4.61 -26.61
CA HIS A 262 8.76 -5.77 -26.28
C HIS A 262 8.23 -6.49 -25.04
N GLN A 263 7.85 -5.74 -24.01
CA GLN A 263 7.32 -6.31 -22.78
C GLN A 263 5.99 -7.04 -23.02
N ALA A 264 5.03 -6.39 -23.70
CA ALA A 264 3.74 -7.00 -24.03
C ALA A 264 3.91 -8.27 -24.90
N ALA A 265 4.85 -8.24 -25.85
CA ALA A 265 5.17 -9.38 -26.70
C ALA A 265 5.88 -10.51 -25.95
N TRP A 266 6.68 -10.21 -24.94
CA TRP A 266 7.31 -11.22 -24.09
C TRP A 266 6.28 -11.92 -23.19
N ASP A 267 5.45 -11.14 -22.48
CA ASP A 267 4.49 -11.66 -21.50
C ASP A 267 3.21 -12.22 -22.13
N GLY A 268 2.88 -11.82 -23.36
CA GLY A 268 1.75 -12.36 -24.10
C GLY A 268 0.46 -11.55 -24.00
N ASP A 269 0.56 -10.28 -23.59
CA ASP A 269 -0.58 -9.40 -23.36
C ASP A 269 -1.09 -8.79 -24.68
N LEU A 270 -1.91 -9.56 -25.42
CA LEU A 270 -2.43 -9.18 -26.74
C LEU A 270 -3.16 -7.83 -26.75
N ASP A 271 -3.93 -7.54 -25.71
CA ASP A 271 -4.72 -6.31 -25.67
C ASP A 271 -3.84 -5.06 -25.50
N VAL A 272 -2.79 -5.14 -24.67
CA VAL A 272 -1.83 -4.04 -24.52
C VAL A 272 -0.95 -3.92 -25.75
N ALA A 273 -0.50 -5.05 -26.34
CA ALA A 273 0.22 -5.04 -27.61
C ALA A 273 -0.61 -4.35 -28.71
N ARG A 274 -1.91 -4.70 -28.83
CA ARG A 274 -2.83 -4.07 -29.78
C ARG A 274 -2.97 -2.57 -29.53
N LEU A 275 -3.15 -2.16 -28.27
CA LEU A 275 -3.24 -0.75 -27.91
C LEU A 275 -1.97 0.02 -28.34
N LEU A 276 -0.78 -0.53 -28.10
CA LEU A 276 0.49 0.09 -28.46
C LEU A 276 0.65 0.20 -29.98
N VAL A 277 0.33 -0.86 -30.72
CA VAL A 277 0.33 -0.87 -32.20
C VAL A 277 -0.65 0.16 -32.75
N GLU A 278 -1.88 0.23 -32.22
CA GLU A 278 -2.89 1.21 -32.61
C GLU A 278 -2.46 2.65 -32.28
N ALA A 279 -1.69 2.84 -31.21
CA ALA A 279 -1.06 4.12 -30.85
C ALA A 279 0.16 4.47 -31.73
N GLY A 280 0.55 3.58 -32.64
CA GLY A 280 1.65 3.75 -33.60
C GLY A 280 3.01 3.37 -33.05
N ALA A 281 3.09 2.37 -32.15
CA ALA A 281 4.37 1.88 -31.64
C ALA A 281 5.22 1.25 -32.76
N ASP A 282 6.54 1.34 -32.66
CA ASP A 282 7.44 0.70 -33.62
C ASP A 282 7.52 -0.82 -33.40
N ASN A 283 6.90 -1.58 -34.30
CA ASN A 283 6.90 -3.05 -34.28
C ASN A 283 8.27 -3.65 -34.60
N GLU A 284 9.17 -2.87 -35.20
CA GLU A 284 10.51 -3.28 -35.62
C GLU A 284 11.61 -2.73 -34.71
N ALA A 285 11.24 -2.13 -33.57
CA ALA A 285 12.21 -1.67 -32.58
C ALA A 285 13.13 -2.84 -32.17
N GLU A 286 14.44 -2.58 -32.12
CA GLU A 286 15.45 -3.57 -31.77
C GLU A 286 15.95 -3.34 -30.35
N ASP A 287 16.02 -4.40 -29.54
CA ASP A 287 16.71 -4.38 -28.26
C ASP A 287 18.25 -4.36 -28.40
N ASP A 288 18.97 -4.39 -27.28
CA ASP A 288 20.45 -4.41 -27.27
C ASP A 288 21.07 -5.62 -28.01
N TYR A 289 20.28 -6.65 -28.31
CA TYR A 289 20.69 -7.85 -29.03
C TYR A 289 20.17 -7.88 -30.47
N GLY A 290 19.50 -6.84 -30.94
CA GLY A 290 18.87 -6.79 -32.26
C GLY A 290 17.60 -7.64 -32.35
N LEU A 291 16.96 -7.94 -31.21
CA LEU A 291 15.73 -8.74 -31.16
C LEU A 291 14.53 -7.81 -31.14
N THR A 292 13.52 -8.14 -31.95
CA THR A 292 12.28 -7.35 -32.08
C THR A 292 11.17 -7.89 -31.17
N PRO A 293 10.08 -7.13 -30.93
CA PRO A 293 8.89 -7.64 -30.26
C PRO A 293 8.35 -8.93 -30.91
N LEU A 294 8.37 -9.01 -32.25
CA LEU A 294 7.95 -10.22 -32.99
C LEU A 294 8.79 -11.44 -32.62
N TYR A 295 10.11 -11.28 -32.45
CA TYR A 295 10.98 -12.38 -32.02
C TYR A 295 10.53 -12.94 -30.67
N PHE A 296 10.25 -12.07 -29.70
CA PHE A 296 9.83 -12.49 -28.37
C PHE A 296 8.45 -13.16 -28.36
N ALA A 297 7.49 -12.61 -29.11
CA ALA A 297 6.17 -13.23 -29.28
C ALA A 297 6.29 -14.63 -29.91
N ALA A 298 7.09 -14.78 -30.96
CA ALA A 298 7.31 -16.06 -31.63
C ALA A 298 8.04 -17.08 -30.73
N ARG A 299 9.08 -16.64 -30.02
CA ARG A 299 9.88 -17.47 -29.10
C ARG A 299 9.04 -18.02 -27.94
N ASN A 300 8.13 -17.21 -27.41
CA ASN A 300 7.28 -17.59 -26.28
C ASN A 300 5.96 -18.25 -26.70
N GLY A 301 5.67 -18.34 -28.01
CA GLY A 301 4.50 -19.04 -28.55
C GLY A 301 3.21 -18.20 -28.58
N HIS A 302 3.33 -16.88 -28.48
CA HIS A 302 2.21 -15.94 -28.48
C HIS A 302 1.73 -15.65 -29.90
N LEU A 303 1.09 -16.65 -30.52
CA LEU A 303 0.72 -16.65 -31.94
C LEU A 303 -0.12 -15.44 -32.36
N ASP A 304 -1.05 -15.00 -31.52
CA ASP A 304 -1.94 -13.88 -31.86
C ASP A 304 -1.21 -12.54 -31.84
N ILE A 305 -0.18 -12.39 -31.01
CA ILE A 305 0.71 -11.21 -31.05
C ILE A 305 1.66 -11.30 -32.24
N ALA A 306 2.22 -12.48 -32.53
CA ALA A 306 3.07 -12.64 -33.71
C ALA A 306 2.33 -12.26 -35.00
N ARG A 307 1.04 -12.62 -35.12
CA ARG A 307 0.17 -12.20 -36.24
C ARG A 307 -0.19 -10.71 -36.23
N LEU A 308 -0.21 -10.08 -35.06
CA LEU A 308 -0.46 -8.64 -34.94
C LEU A 308 0.75 -7.82 -35.42
N LEU A 309 1.95 -8.37 -35.27
CA LEU A 309 3.22 -7.72 -35.58
C LEU A 309 3.79 -8.07 -36.96
N GLU A 310 3.22 -9.06 -37.66
CA GLU A 310 3.52 -9.43 -39.05
C GLU A 310 2.92 -8.44 -40.07
#